data_AF-A0A6N9GTW9-F1
#
_entry.id   AF-A0A6N9GTW9-F1
#
_cell.length_a   1.000
_cell.length_b   1.000
_cell.length_c   1.000
_cell.angle_alpha   90.00
_cell.angle_beta   90.00
_cell.angle_gamma   90.00
#
_symmetry.space_group_name_H-M   'P 1'
#
loop_
_entity.id
_entity.type
_entity.pdbx_description
1 polymer ?
#
loop_
_entity_poly.entity_id
_entity_poly.type
_entity_poly.pdbx_seq_one_letter_code
_entity_poly.pdbx_strand_id
1 'polypeptide(L)'
;MVHASGGRDRWSDPLPAAPVDKPGALRAALGEVLDPELPISLVELGLVYGVDFADGTARVDLTFTATACPCMDFIKQDVRDRIGSEPWVDSVEINEVWDPPWTTARISEAGRSKLGRLGVGV
;
A
#
# COMPACT_ATOMS: atom_id res chain seq x y z
N MET A 1 -13.85 -17.53 -17.67
CA MET A 1 -14.14 -16.11 -17.90
C MET A 1 -13.27 -15.34 -16.93
N VAL A 2 -12.07 -14.93 -17.36
CA VAL A 2 -11.04 -14.34 -16.50
C VAL A 2 -11.29 -12.84 -16.39
N HIS A 3 -11.74 -12.38 -15.22
CA HIS A 3 -11.72 -10.96 -14.91
C HIS A 3 -10.29 -10.59 -14.53
N ALA A 4 -9.69 -9.67 -15.27
CA ALA A 4 -8.35 -9.15 -15.03
C ALA A 4 -8.30 -8.44 -13.66
N SER A 5 -7.78 -9.14 -12.65
CA SER A 5 -7.44 -8.58 -11.35
C SER A 5 -6.08 -7.92 -11.43
N GLY A 6 -6.05 -6.63 -11.79
CA GLY A 6 -4.80 -5.87 -11.80
C GLY A 6 -4.07 -5.97 -10.46
N GLY A 7 -2.81 -6.41 -10.48
CA GLY A 7 -1.86 -6.32 -9.36
C GLY A 7 -1.62 -7.62 -8.60
N ARG A 8 -2.68 -8.39 -8.31
CA ARG A 8 -2.61 -9.60 -7.48
C ARG A 8 -1.87 -10.78 -8.11
N ASP A 9 -1.79 -10.80 -9.43
CA ASP A 9 -1.09 -11.81 -10.23
C ASP A 9 0.45 -11.71 -10.10
N ARG A 10 0.96 -10.55 -9.71
CA ARG A 10 2.40 -10.23 -9.70
C ARG A 10 3.11 -10.56 -8.40
N TRP A 11 2.37 -10.91 -7.35
CA TRP A 11 2.92 -11.27 -6.03
C TRP A 11 3.42 -12.72 -5.96
N SER A 12 3.23 -13.48 -7.05
CA SER A 12 3.46 -14.92 -7.13
C SER A 12 4.93 -15.32 -7.36
N ASP A 13 5.82 -14.36 -7.59
CA ASP A 13 7.25 -14.65 -7.77
C ASP A 13 7.88 -15.05 -6.42
N PRO A 14 8.78 -16.05 -6.38
CA PRO A 14 9.38 -16.50 -5.14
C PRO A 14 10.19 -15.37 -4.50
N LEU A 15 9.77 -14.99 -3.30
CA LEU A 15 10.38 -13.91 -2.55
C LEU A 15 11.80 -14.31 -2.11
N PRO A 16 12.81 -13.43 -2.26
CA PRO A 16 14.18 -13.71 -1.83
C PRO A 16 14.27 -13.90 -0.31
N ALA A 17 15.41 -14.41 0.17
CA ALA A 17 15.69 -14.51 1.61
C ALA A 17 15.40 -13.19 2.33
N ALA A 18 14.99 -13.27 3.60
CA ALA A 18 14.51 -12.13 4.36
C ALA A 18 15.49 -10.93 4.26
N PRO A 19 15.00 -9.74 3.84
CA PRO A 19 15.85 -8.59 3.62
C PRO A 19 16.43 -8.06 4.93
N VAL A 20 17.62 -7.45 4.84
CA VAL A 20 18.28 -6.79 5.99
C VAL A 20 17.45 -5.59 6.47
N ASP A 21 16.93 -4.79 5.52
CA ASP A 21 15.99 -3.70 5.79
C ASP A 21 14.56 -4.18 5.53
N LYS A 22 13.96 -4.79 6.55
CA LYS A 22 12.57 -5.27 6.51
C LYS A 22 11.57 -4.13 6.34
N PRO A 23 11.63 -3.01 7.10
CA PRO A 23 10.72 -1.88 6.88
C PRO A 23 10.80 -1.29 5.46
N GLY A 24 12.00 -1.17 4.89
CA GLY A 24 12.19 -0.73 3.51
C GLY A 24 11.57 -1.69 2.49
N ALA A 25 11.73 -3.00 2.70
CA ALA A 25 11.11 -4.02 1.85
C ALA A 25 9.59 -4.03 1.94
N LEU A 26 9.01 -3.91 3.14
CA LEU A 26 7.57 -3.76 3.33
C LEU A 26 7.03 -2.51 2.63
N ARG A 27 7.74 -1.38 2.75
CA ARG A 27 7.36 -0.15 2.05
C ARG A 27 7.41 -0.31 0.53
N ALA A 28 8.40 -1.04 0.01
CA ALA A 28 8.47 -1.35 -1.42
C ALA A 28 7.31 -2.24 -1.88
N ALA A 29 6.97 -3.29 -1.11
CA ALA A 29 5.84 -4.17 -1.35
C ALA A 29 4.50 -3.39 -1.37
N LEU A 30 4.31 -2.45 -0.45
CA LEU A 30 3.16 -1.55 -0.44
C LEU A 30 3.06 -0.65 -1.68
N GLY A 31 4.16 -0.46 -2.42
CA GLY A 31 4.18 0.22 -3.72
C GLY A 31 3.51 -0.58 -4.85
N GLU A 32 3.22 -1.86 -4.63
CA GLU A 32 2.51 -2.72 -5.57
C GLU A 32 0.99 -2.72 -5.34
N VAL A 33 0.56 -2.32 -4.14
CA VAL A 33 -0.86 -2.18 -3.80
C VAL A 33 -1.38 -0.87 -4.39
N LEU A 34 -2.41 -0.97 -5.22
CA LEU A 34 -3.02 0.15 -5.91
C LEU A 34 -4.32 0.55 -5.22
N ASP A 35 -4.62 1.84 -5.23
CA ASP A 35 -5.96 2.31 -4.85
C ASP A 35 -6.98 1.86 -5.92
N PRO A 36 -8.14 1.32 -5.52
CA PRO A 36 -9.12 0.77 -6.47
C PRO A 36 -9.93 1.85 -7.17
N GLU A 37 -9.97 3.08 -6.67
CA GLU A 37 -10.61 4.23 -7.31
C GLU A 37 -9.64 4.95 -8.26
N LEU A 38 -8.36 5.03 -7.88
CA LEU A 38 -7.29 5.67 -8.61
C LEU A 38 -6.15 4.65 -8.83
N PRO A 39 -5.84 4.22 -10.07
CA PRO A 39 -4.86 3.15 -10.34
C PRO A 39 -3.39 3.58 -10.11
N ILE A 40 -3.07 3.94 -8.87
CA ILE A 40 -1.82 4.51 -8.37
C ILE A 40 -1.52 3.84 -7.04
N SER A 41 -0.24 3.65 -6.74
CA SER A 41 0.12 2.93 -5.52
C SER A 41 -0.17 3.74 -4.26
N LEU A 42 -0.45 3.04 -3.16
CA LEU A 42 -0.67 3.65 -1.85
C LEU A 42 0.54 4.50 -1.42
N VAL A 43 1.75 4.06 -1.75
CA VAL A 43 3.00 4.78 -1.45
C VAL A 43 3.10 6.06 -2.27
N GLU A 44 2.74 6.03 -3.56
CA GLU A 44 2.77 7.22 -4.42
C GLU A 44 1.67 8.23 -4.09
N LEU A 45 0.49 7.75 -3.66
CA LEU A 45 -0.58 8.60 -3.12
C LEU A 45 -0.25 9.17 -1.74
N GLY A 46 0.80 8.67 -1.09
CA GLY A 46 1.22 9.12 0.24
C GLY A 46 0.27 8.68 1.36
N LEU A 47 -0.44 7.56 1.16
CA LEU A 47 -1.36 6.95 2.13
C LEU A 47 -0.61 6.14 3.20
N VAL A 48 0.63 5.75 2.94
CA VAL A 48 1.49 5.02 3.88
C VAL A 48 2.31 6.02 4.72
N TYR A 49 1.96 6.17 5.99
CA TYR A 49 2.61 7.10 6.92
C TYR A 49 3.83 6.47 7.58
N GLY A 50 3.68 5.23 8.04
CA GLY A 50 4.68 4.52 8.81
C GLY A 50 4.69 3.05 8.42
N VAL A 51 5.87 2.46 8.45
CA VAL A 51 6.07 1.01 8.31
C VAL A 51 7.14 0.61 9.30
N ASP A 52 6.82 -0.35 10.16
CA ASP A 52 7.74 -0.90 11.15
C ASP A 52 7.66 -2.43 11.14
N PHE A 53 8.72 -3.07 11.62
CA PHE A 53 8.77 -4.53 11.72
C PHE A 53 9.49 -4.97 12.99
N ALA A 54 8.81 -5.72 13.85
CA ALA A 54 9.36 -6.27 15.08
C ALA A 54 8.77 -7.65 15.36
N ASP A 55 9.61 -8.60 15.79
CA ASP A 55 9.17 -9.92 16.28
C ASP A 55 8.19 -10.65 15.34
N GLY A 56 8.48 -10.65 14.03
CA GLY A 56 7.61 -11.31 13.03
C GLY A 56 6.39 -10.48 12.61
N THR A 57 6.13 -9.35 13.26
CA THR A 57 4.93 -8.53 13.07
C THR A 57 5.26 -7.29 12.24
N ALA A 58 4.56 -7.15 11.11
CA ALA A 58 4.58 -5.95 10.29
C ALA A 58 3.52 -4.96 10.77
N ARG A 59 3.93 -3.74 11.13
CA ARG A 59 3.01 -2.65 11.51
C ARG A 59 2.98 -1.61 10.42
N VAL A 60 1.78 -1.28 9.95
CA VAL A 60 1.58 -0.28 8.88
C VAL A 60 0.62 0.79 9.37
N ASP A 61 1.08 2.04 9.37
CA ASP A 61 0.23 3.19 9.63
C ASP A 61 -0.31 3.70 8.30
N LEU A 62 -1.63 3.60 8.12
CA LEU A 62 -2.36 4.01 6.91
C LEU A 62 -3.30 5.17 7.20
N THR A 63 -3.33 6.14 6.30
CA THR A 63 -4.39 7.15 6.21
C THR A 63 -5.20 6.92 4.94
N PHE A 64 -6.35 7.58 4.85
CA PHE A 64 -7.21 7.54 3.66
C PHE A 64 -7.59 8.94 3.19
N THR A 65 -8.03 9.03 1.94
CA THR A 65 -8.50 10.29 1.32
C THR A 65 -9.89 10.71 1.82
N ALA A 66 -10.69 9.75 2.29
CA ALA A 66 -12.01 9.96 2.87
C ALA A 66 -12.37 8.86 3.88
N THR A 67 -13.24 9.17 4.83
CA THR A 67 -13.77 8.23 5.83
C THR A 67 -14.93 7.37 5.30
N ALA A 68 -15.03 6.14 5.79
CA ALA A 68 -16.20 5.25 5.69
C ALA A 68 -16.58 4.75 4.28
N CYS A 69 -15.61 4.57 3.39
CA CYS A 69 -15.84 3.97 2.07
C CYS A 69 -15.55 2.46 2.09
N PRO A 70 -16.34 1.59 1.44
CA PRO A 70 -16.01 0.17 1.25
C PRO A 70 -14.63 -0.05 0.62
N CYS A 71 -14.15 0.93 -0.16
CA CYS A 71 -12.79 0.98 -0.69
C CYS A 71 -11.70 0.85 0.40
N MET A 72 -11.88 1.43 1.59
CA MET A 72 -10.91 1.34 2.68
C MET A 72 -10.67 -0.09 3.13
N ASP A 73 -11.73 -0.88 3.24
CA ASP A 73 -11.62 -2.28 3.67
C ASP A 73 -10.94 -3.13 2.59
N PHE A 74 -11.18 -2.84 1.30
CA PHE A 74 -10.45 -3.47 0.21
C PHE A 74 -8.95 -3.14 0.25
N ILE A 75 -8.59 -1.86 0.44
CA ILE A 75 -7.19 -1.44 0.58
C ILE A 75 -6.53 -2.15 1.75
N LYS A 76 -7.18 -2.17 2.93
CA LYS A 76 -6.64 -2.85 4.11
C LYS A 76 -6.47 -4.35 3.87
N GLN A 77 -7.40 -4.98 3.15
CA GLN A 77 -7.29 -6.40 2.81
C GLN A 77 -6.13 -6.64 1.85
N ASP A 78 -6.00 -5.86 0.78
CA ASP A 78 -4.90 -6.00 -0.19
C ASP A 78 -3.53 -5.74 0.49
N VAL A 79 -3.46 -4.80 1.45
CA VAL A 79 -2.26 -4.57 2.28
C VAL A 79 -1.92 -5.80 3.12
N ARG A 80 -2.90 -6.40 3.80
CA ARG A 80 -2.69 -7.62 4.59
C ARG A 80 -2.23 -8.78 3.73
N ASP A 81 -2.87 -8.98 2.58
CA ASP A 81 -2.56 -10.08 1.67
C ASP A 81 -1.16 -9.92 1.07
N ARG A 82 -0.80 -8.71 0.64
CA ARG A 82 0.52 -8.45 0.05
C ARG A 82 1.64 -8.54 1.08
N ILE A 83 1.47 -7.99 2.27
CA ILE A 83 2.51 -8.06 3.30
C ILE A 83 2.58 -9.47 3.89
N GLY A 84 1.44 -10.12 4.10
CA GLY A 84 1.36 -11.49 4.63
C GLY A 84 1.87 -12.55 3.67
N SER A 85 2.07 -12.23 2.38
CA SER A 85 2.75 -13.13 1.45
C SER A 85 4.26 -13.19 1.68
N GLU A 86 4.84 -12.26 2.43
CA GLU A 86 6.26 -12.27 2.78
C GLU A 86 6.59 -13.43 3.73
N PRO A 87 7.52 -14.34 3.39
CA PRO A 87 7.75 -15.58 4.14
C PRO A 87 8.35 -15.36 5.54
N TRP A 88 8.70 -14.12 5.86
CA TRP A 88 9.31 -13.69 7.13
C TRP A 88 8.38 -12.81 7.96
N VAL A 89 7.11 -12.66 7.53
CA VAL A 89 6.04 -11.98 8.26
C VAL A 89 5.09 -13.03 8.83
N ASP A 90 4.94 -13.03 10.15
CA ASP A 90 4.02 -13.91 10.88
C ASP A 90 2.64 -13.27 11.05
N SER A 91 2.59 -11.94 11.21
CA SER A 91 1.33 -11.20 11.36
C SER A 91 1.41 -9.76 10.83
N VAL A 92 0.24 -9.21 10.48
CA VAL A 92 0.10 -7.85 9.94
C VAL A 92 -0.87 -7.04 10.79
N GLU A 93 -0.36 -5.97 11.40
CA GLU A 93 -1.13 -4.98 12.14
C GLU A 93 -1.28 -3.71 11.29
N ILE A 94 -2.52 -3.27 11.08
CA ILE A 94 -2.82 -2.02 10.38
C ILE A 94 -3.37 -1.03 11.40
N ASN A 95 -2.71 0.12 11.51
CA ASN A 95 -3.17 1.24 12.31
C ASN A 95 -3.75 2.30 11.38
N GLU A 96 -5.02 2.63 11.57
CA GLU A 96 -5.66 3.73 10.85
C GLU A 96 -5.31 5.05 11.55
N VAL A 97 -4.52 5.88 10.88
CA VAL A 97 -4.08 7.19 11.38
C VAL A 97 -4.73 8.31 10.58
N TRP A 98 -5.25 9.31 11.27
CA TRP A 98 -5.93 10.48 10.67
C TRP A 98 -5.22 11.80 10.97
N ASP A 99 -4.19 11.76 11.81
CA ASP A 99 -3.35 12.91 12.17
C ASP A 99 -1.89 12.65 11.78
N PRO A 100 -1.24 13.52 11.00
CA PRO A 100 -1.82 14.67 10.31
C PRO A 100 -2.83 14.24 9.21
N PRO A 101 -3.85 15.05 8.89
CA PRO A 101 -4.80 14.71 7.83
C PRO A 101 -4.11 14.60 6.47
N TRP A 102 -4.58 13.66 5.65
CA TRP A 102 -4.07 13.51 4.30
C TRP A 102 -4.42 14.72 3.43
N THR A 103 -3.49 15.14 2.57
CA THR A 103 -3.69 16.18 1.57
C THR A 103 -2.94 15.82 0.29
N THR A 104 -3.33 16.41 -0.85
CA THR A 104 -2.67 16.20 -2.14
C THR A 104 -1.18 16.58 -2.13
N ALA A 105 -0.75 17.42 -1.18
CA ALA A 105 0.65 17.75 -0.94
C ALA A 105 1.54 16.50 -0.68
N ARG A 106 0.95 15.41 -0.18
CA ARG A 106 1.65 14.16 0.11
C ARG A 106 1.88 13.27 -1.12
N ILE A 107 1.22 13.55 -2.23
CA ILE A 107 1.36 12.77 -3.47
C ILE A 107 2.77 12.99 -4.01
N SER A 108 3.47 11.88 -4.29
CA SER A 108 4.82 11.92 -4.86
C SER A 108 4.81 12.52 -6.26
N GLU A 109 5.96 12.99 -6.75
CA GLU A 109 6.09 13.51 -8.12
C GLU A 109 5.65 12.47 -9.16
N ALA A 110 6.03 11.20 -8.96
CA ALA A 110 5.58 10.08 -9.80
C ALA A 110 4.06 9.89 -9.76
N GLY A 111 3.45 9.97 -8.57
CA GLY A 111 2.00 9.92 -8.38
C GLY A 111 1.29 11.06 -9.09
N ARG A 112 1.77 12.30 -8.96
CA ARG A 112 1.22 13.49 -9.65
C ARG A 112 1.30 13.34 -11.17
N SER A 113 2.44 12.87 -11.69
CA SER A 113 2.60 12.61 -13.12
C SER A 113 1.60 11.55 -13.62
N LYS A 114 1.35 10.49 -12.84
CA LYS A 114 0.36 9.46 -13.20
C LYS A 114 -1.07 10.02 -13.18
N LEU A 115 -1.44 10.79 -12.16
CA LEU A 115 -2.75 11.46 -12.07
C LEU A 115 -2.97 12.44 -13.23
N GLY A 116 -1.95 13.22 -13.59
CA GLY A 116 -2.01 14.13 -14.73
C GLY A 116 -2.27 13.41 -16.05
N ARG A 117 -1.69 12.22 -16.26
CA ARG A 117 -1.97 11.38 -17.45
C ARG A 117 -3.40 10.84 -17.47
N LEU A 118 -4.03 10.70 -16.31
CA LEU A 118 -5.43 10.28 -16.16
C LEU A 118 -6.41 11.46 -16.23
N GLY A 119 -5.92 12.70 -16.39
CA GLY A 119 -6.74 13.91 -16.41
C GLY A 119 -7.21 14.38 -15.04
N VAL A 120 -6.65 13.83 -13.96
CA VAL A 120 -6.94 14.25 -12.58
C VAL A 120 -5.96 15.35 -12.18
N GLY A 121 -6.47 16.56 -11.94
CA GLY A 121 -5.66 17.68 -11.45
C GLY A 121 -5.40 17.57 -9.95
N VAL A 122 -4.12 17.55 -9.54
CA VAL A 122 -3.68 17.45 -8.13
C VAL A 122 -2.50 18.35 -7.79
#